data_AF-A0AAV7J6G1-F1
#
_entry.id   AF-A0AAV7J6G1-F1
#
_cell.length_a   1.000
_cell.length_b   1.000
_cell.length_c   1.000
_cell.angle_alpha   90.00
_cell.angle_beta   90.00
_cell.angle_gamma   90.00
#
_symmetry.space_group_name_H-M   'P 1'
#
loop_
_entity.id
_entity.type
_entity.pdbx_description
1 polymer ?
#
loop_
_entity_poly.entity_id
_entity_poly.type
_entity_poly.pdbx_seq_one_letter_code
_entity_poly.pdbx_strand_id
1 'polypeptide(L)'
;MGISRDHYHKRRPTGGKRKPIRKKRKFELGRPAANTKLGAQRIHTVRTRGGNKKYRALRLDTGNFAWASEGSTRKTRIIDVVYNASNNELVRTKTLVKNAIVTIDATPFRQWYESHYIVPLGRKRGAKLGEAEEEIFNKKRSKKTENKYKARQRICKVEQALEEQFATGRVLACIASRPGQCGRADGYILEGKELEFYMRKIKSKKAK
;
A
#
# COMPACT_ATOMS: atom_id res chain seq x y z
N MET A 1 10.08 33.00 -11.10
CA MET A 1 9.87 32.39 -9.76
C MET A 1 8.51 31.72 -9.72
N GLY A 2 8.42 30.46 -9.31
CA GLY A 2 7.17 29.68 -9.36
C GLY A 2 6.28 29.80 -8.12
N ILE A 3 5.59 28.70 -7.81
CA ILE A 3 4.80 28.51 -6.58
C ILE A 3 5.67 28.79 -5.36
N SER A 4 5.12 29.48 -4.37
CA SER A 4 5.84 29.88 -3.15
C SER A 4 5.15 29.31 -1.91
N ARG A 5 5.94 28.88 -0.94
CA ARG A 5 5.52 28.34 0.36
C ARG A 5 5.68 29.36 1.49
N ASP A 6 5.85 30.63 1.14
CA ASP A 6 5.88 31.71 2.12
C ASP A 6 4.50 31.87 2.79
N HIS A 7 4.47 32.51 3.95
CA HIS A 7 3.22 32.75 4.67
C HIS A 7 2.78 34.23 4.60
N TYR A 8 3.62 35.11 4.04
CA TYR A 8 3.39 36.55 4.00
C TYR A 8 2.31 36.96 3.00
N HIS A 9 2.09 36.16 1.95
CA HIS A 9 0.99 36.38 1.02
C HIS A 9 -0.40 36.14 1.65
N LYS A 10 -0.49 35.51 2.83
CA LYS A 10 -1.75 35.26 3.55
C LYS A 10 -2.13 36.44 4.44
N ARG A 11 -3.42 36.52 4.80
CA ARG A 11 -3.94 37.50 5.78
C ARG A 11 -3.42 37.23 7.19
N ARG A 12 -3.49 38.24 8.06
CA ARG A 12 -3.27 38.10 9.51
C ARG A 12 -4.42 37.30 10.16
N PRO A 13 -4.22 36.77 11.38
CA PRO A 13 -5.33 36.19 12.16
C PRO A 13 -6.50 37.17 12.35
N THR A 14 -6.22 38.47 12.45
CA THR A 14 -7.23 39.54 12.50
C THR A 14 -7.94 39.81 11.17
N GLY A 15 -7.64 39.09 10.09
CA GLY A 15 -8.20 39.32 8.75
C GLY A 15 -7.49 40.41 7.93
N GLY A 16 -6.67 41.25 8.56
CA GLY A 16 -5.93 42.33 7.87
C GLY A 16 -4.99 41.83 6.78
N LYS A 17 -4.98 42.51 5.62
CA LYS A 17 -4.07 42.23 4.50
C LYS A 17 -2.63 42.65 4.86
N ARG A 18 -1.65 41.81 4.54
CA ARG A 18 -0.23 42.10 4.74
C ARG A 18 0.38 42.70 3.47
N LYS A 19 1.17 43.76 3.60
CA LYS A 19 2.02 44.26 2.51
C LYS A 19 3.29 43.38 2.42
N PRO A 20 3.66 42.85 1.24
CA PRO A 20 4.89 42.09 1.11
C PRO A 20 6.13 42.94 1.41
N ILE A 21 6.98 42.48 2.33
CA ILE A 21 8.20 43.20 2.76
C ILE A 21 9.40 42.93 1.85
N ARG A 22 9.37 41.85 1.07
CA ARG A 22 10.48 41.42 0.19
C ARG A 22 9.98 40.57 -0.97
N LYS A 23 10.82 40.43 -1.99
CA LYS A 23 10.61 39.46 -3.10
C LYS A 23 10.73 38.01 -2.59
N LYS A 24 10.11 37.06 -3.31
CA LYS A 24 10.18 35.61 -3.04
C LYS A 24 11.64 35.12 -2.99
N ARG A 25 11.96 34.15 -2.12
CA ARG A 25 13.31 33.59 -1.97
C ARG A 25 13.38 32.15 -2.48
N LYS A 26 14.57 31.71 -2.91
CA LYS A 26 14.80 30.36 -3.45
C LYS A 26 14.43 29.25 -2.46
N PHE A 27 14.67 29.43 -1.15
CA PHE A 27 14.32 28.43 -0.14
C PHE A 27 12.81 28.30 0.11
N GLU A 28 12.00 29.27 -0.33
CA GLU A 28 10.54 29.27 -0.20
C GLU A 28 9.86 28.58 -1.41
N LEU A 29 10.63 28.02 -2.34
CA LEU A 29 10.06 27.43 -3.56
C LEU A 29 9.14 26.25 -3.25
N GLY A 30 8.00 26.22 -3.94
CA GLY A 30 7.16 25.05 -4.15
C GLY A 30 7.51 24.36 -5.47
N ARG A 31 7.08 23.11 -5.62
CA ARG A 31 7.13 22.39 -6.90
C ARG A 31 5.76 21.78 -7.19
N PRO A 32 5.41 21.57 -8.47
CA PRO A 32 4.19 20.86 -8.84
C PRO A 32 4.06 19.50 -8.15
N ALA A 33 2.82 19.06 -7.95
CA ALA A 33 2.53 17.73 -7.41
C ALA A 33 2.97 16.64 -8.39
N ALA A 34 3.32 15.46 -7.87
CA ALA A 34 3.75 14.33 -8.70
C ALA A 34 2.56 13.59 -9.34
N ASN A 35 1.41 13.59 -8.67
CA ASN A 35 0.18 12.88 -9.09
C ASN A 35 0.45 11.47 -9.62
N THR A 36 1.21 10.68 -8.83
CA THR A 36 1.67 9.34 -9.20
C THR A 36 0.50 8.45 -9.59
N LYS A 37 0.58 7.80 -10.75
CA LYS A 37 -0.46 6.92 -11.29
C LYS A 37 -0.07 5.46 -11.25
N LEU A 38 -1.06 4.59 -11.40
CA LEU A 38 -0.82 3.18 -11.70
C LEU A 38 -0.28 3.01 -13.12
N GLY A 39 0.76 2.20 -13.27
CA GLY A 39 1.36 1.86 -14.55
C GLY A 39 2.86 1.56 -14.46
N ALA A 40 3.47 1.22 -15.59
CA ALA A 40 4.89 0.86 -15.68
C ALA A 40 5.78 1.91 -14.99
N GLN A 41 6.70 1.42 -14.16
CA GLN A 41 7.53 2.24 -13.28
C GLN A 41 8.23 3.39 -14.03
N ARG A 42 7.94 4.62 -13.61
CA ARG A 42 8.60 5.85 -14.12
C ARG A 42 8.86 6.79 -12.96
N ILE A 43 10.13 7.03 -12.65
CA ILE A 43 10.57 7.85 -11.52
C ILE A 43 11.58 8.89 -12.00
N HIS A 44 11.34 10.17 -11.70
CA HIS A 44 12.27 11.26 -12.00
C HIS A 44 12.98 11.73 -10.74
N THR A 45 14.29 11.93 -10.83
CA THR A 45 15.09 12.48 -9.73
C THR A 45 15.02 14.00 -9.73
N VAL A 46 14.91 14.61 -8.54
CA VAL A 46 14.86 16.05 -8.35
C VAL A 46 15.91 16.48 -7.33
N ARG A 47 16.83 17.36 -7.72
CA ARG A 47 17.79 18.00 -6.80
C ARG A 47 17.07 18.97 -5.87
N THR A 48 17.42 18.93 -4.59
CA THR A 48 16.84 19.76 -3.53
C THR A 48 17.91 20.58 -2.80
N ARG A 49 17.50 21.33 -1.76
CA ARG A 49 18.40 22.19 -0.98
C ARG A 49 19.54 21.35 -0.38
N GLY A 50 20.74 21.89 -0.36
CA GLY A 50 21.92 21.21 0.16
C GLY A 50 22.47 20.10 -0.76
N GLY A 51 22.04 20.05 -2.03
CA GLY A 51 22.54 19.03 -2.97
C GLY A 51 21.84 17.67 -2.90
N ASN A 52 20.96 17.46 -1.92
CA ASN A 52 20.22 16.21 -1.72
C ASN A 52 19.26 15.87 -2.88
N LYS A 53 18.94 14.58 -3.04
CA LYS A 53 18.02 14.08 -4.07
C LYS A 53 16.66 13.68 -3.47
N LYS A 54 15.60 13.88 -4.25
CA LYS A 54 14.27 13.29 -4.02
C LYS A 54 13.81 12.57 -5.28
N TYR A 55 12.94 11.57 -5.11
CA TYR A 55 12.46 10.73 -6.20
C TYR A 55 10.96 10.97 -6.39
N ARG A 56 10.60 11.46 -7.57
CA ARG A 56 9.22 11.74 -7.98
C ARG A 56 8.72 10.57 -8.81
N ALA A 57 8.00 9.65 -8.17
CA ALA A 57 7.26 8.66 -8.93
C ALA A 57 6.16 9.34 -9.75
N LEU A 58 6.17 9.12 -11.06
CA LEU A 58 5.09 9.52 -11.98
C LEU A 58 4.15 8.33 -12.22
N ARG A 59 4.72 7.13 -12.33
CA ARG A 59 3.98 5.87 -12.46
C ARG A 59 4.64 4.79 -11.60
N LEU A 60 3.83 4.00 -10.92
CA LEU A 60 4.22 2.81 -10.16
C LEU A 60 3.12 1.76 -10.29
N ASP A 61 3.50 0.50 -10.36
CA ASP A 61 2.60 -0.66 -10.41
C ASP A 61 2.91 -1.67 -9.30
N THR A 62 4.00 -1.49 -8.56
CA THR A 62 4.45 -2.39 -7.49
C THR A 62 4.85 -1.61 -6.25
N GLY A 63 4.79 -2.28 -5.10
CA GLY A 63 5.19 -1.73 -3.81
C GLY A 63 5.60 -2.84 -2.85
N ASN A 64 6.30 -2.49 -1.77
CA ASN A 64 6.61 -3.45 -0.71
C ASN A 64 5.56 -3.35 0.41
N PHE A 65 4.80 -4.42 0.60
CA PHE A 65 3.71 -4.45 1.59
C PHE A 65 4.02 -5.42 2.72
N ALA A 66 3.69 -5.03 3.94
CA ALA A 66 3.85 -5.85 5.14
C ALA A 66 2.51 -6.47 5.56
N TRP A 67 2.53 -7.76 5.86
CA TRP A 67 1.51 -8.47 6.63
C TRP A 67 1.98 -8.51 8.08
N ALA A 68 1.39 -7.65 8.91
CA ALA A 68 1.93 -7.34 10.24
C ALA A 68 1.74 -8.49 11.23
N SER A 69 0.55 -9.10 11.29
CA SER A 69 0.25 -10.23 12.17
C SER A 69 1.21 -11.42 11.97
N GLU A 70 1.60 -11.67 10.72
CA GLU A 70 2.48 -12.77 10.33
C GLU A 70 3.97 -12.39 10.22
N GLY A 71 4.32 -11.11 10.42
CA GLY A 71 5.70 -10.62 10.30
C GLY A 71 6.32 -10.80 8.91
N SER A 72 5.51 -10.86 7.85
CA SER A 72 5.96 -11.15 6.48
C SER A 72 5.82 -9.93 5.58
N THR A 73 6.86 -9.63 4.79
CA THR A 73 6.85 -8.49 3.87
C THR A 73 7.17 -8.98 2.46
N ARG A 74 6.37 -8.56 1.47
CA ARG A 74 6.52 -8.99 0.08
C ARG A 74 6.32 -7.82 -0.88
N LYS A 75 7.13 -7.84 -1.94
CA LYS A 75 6.89 -7.00 -3.12
C LYS A 75 5.69 -7.56 -3.86
N THR A 76 4.65 -6.76 -3.99
CA THR A 76 3.42 -7.15 -4.69
C THR A 76 2.97 -6.06 -5.65
N ARG A 77 2.13 -6.46 -6.62
CA ARG A 77 1.57 -5.56 -7.60
C ARG A 77 0.37 -4.82 -7.01
N ILE A 78 0.31 -3.51 -7.23
CA ILE A 78 -0.83 -2.66 -6.92
C ILE A 78 -1.81 -2.75 -8.09
N ILE A 79 -3.03 -3.17 -7.81
CA ILE A 79 -4.05 -3.43 -8.83
C ILE A 79 -4.92 -2.20 -9.04
N ASP A 80 -5.41 -1.61 -7.95
CA ASP A 80 -6.33 -0.47 -8.02
C ASP A 80 -6.29 0.39 -6.75
N VAL A 81 -6.77 1.63 -6.87
CA VAL A 81 -7.02 2.53 -5.74
C VAL A 81 -8.51 2.52 -5.44
N VAL A 82 -8.90 2.05 -4.26
CA VAL A 82 -10.32 1.84 -3.91
C VAL A 82 -10.88 2.91 -2.98
N TYR A 83 -10.04 3.50 -2.12
CA TYR A 83 -10.49 4.54 -1.20
C TYR A 83 -9.39 5.56 -0.91
N ASN A 84 -9.81 6.81 -0.70
CA ASN A 84 -8.94 7.90 -0.29
C ASN A 84 -9.72 8.78 0.69
N ALA A 85 -9.15 9.00 1.88
CA ALA A 85 -9.81 9.77 2.93
C ALA A 85 -9.83 11.28 2.66
N SER A 86 -8.87 11.79 1.87
CA SER A 86 -8.69 13.23 1.66
C SER A 86 -9.50 13.77 0.48
N ASN A 87 -9.56 13.02 -0.64
CA ASN A 87 -10.29 13.48 -1.82
C ASN A 87 -10.75 12.29 -2.68
N ASN A 88 -12.05 12.27 -3.00
CA ASN A 88 -12.68 11.23 -3.82
C ASN A 88 -12.18 11.22 -5.27
N GLU A 89 -11.77 12.37 -5.82
CA GLU A 89 -11.24 12.49 -7.19
C GLU A 89 -9.92 11.72 -7.37
N LEU A 90 -9.17 11.55 -6.29
CA LEU A 90 -7.92 10.77 -6.32
C LEU A 90 -8.17 9.28 -6.50
N VAL A 91 -9.35 8.78 -6.11
CA VAL A 91 -9.78 7.40 -6.37
C VAL A 91 -10.13 7.25 -7.86
N ARG A 92 -10.99 8.13 -8.39
CA ARG A 92 -11.41 8.12 -9.80
C ARG A 92 -10.23 8.14 -10.76
N THR A 93 -9.24 8.98 -10.45
CA THR A 93 -8.05 9.14 -11.28
C THR A 93 -6.91 8.17 -10.94
N LYS A 94 -7.14 7.20 -10.04
CA LYS A 94 -6.17 6.17 -9.61
C LYS A 94 -4.81 6.77 -9.16
N THR A 95 -4.87 7.80 -8.32
CA THR A 95 -3.68 8.51 -7.83
C THR A 95 -3.15 7.89 -6.54
N LEU A 96 -1.88 7.48 -6.55
CA LEU A 96 -1.19 6.91 -5.41
C LEU A 96 -0.65 8.02 -4.49
N VAL A 97 -1.20 8.10 -3.28
CA VAL A 97 -0.76 8.99 -2.21
C VAL A 97 -0.65 8.24 -0.89
N LYS A 98 0.01 8.84 0.09
CA LYS A 98 0.06 8.29 1.45
C LYS A 98 -1.37 8.12 1.99
N ASN A 99 -1.59 7.02 2.70
CA ASN A 99 -2.85 6.55 3.27
C ASN A 99 -3.97 6.31 2.25
N ALA A 100 -3.64 6.19 0.96
CA ALA A 100 -4.59 5.64 0.00
C ALA A 100 -4.79 4.14 0.29
N ILE A 101 -6.03 3.70 0.24
CA ILE A 101 -6.37 2.28 0.34
C ILE A 101 -6.40 1.72 -1.07
N VAL A 102 -5.61 0.67 -1.27
CA VAL A 102 -5.37 0.02 -2.56
C VAL A 102 -5.69 -1.46 -2.45
N THR A 103 -6.07 -2.06 -3.57
CA THR A 103 -6.11 -3.52 -3.70
C THR A 103 -4.77 -3.98 -4.25
N ILE A 104 -4.13 -4.93 -3.58
CA ILE A 104 -2.87 -5.54 -4.02
C ILE A 104 -3.07 -7.02 -4.34
N ASP A 105 -2.13 -7.57 -5.10
CA ASP A 105 -2.06 -9.00 -5.38
C ASP A 105 -1.76 -9.80 -4.11
N ALA A 106 -2.59 -10.79 -3.81
CA ALA A 106 -2.47 -11.63 -2.63
C ALA A 106 -1.50 -12.81 -2.82
N THR A 107 -1.16 -13.15 -4.07
CA THR A 107 -0.39 -14.36 -4.40
C THR A 107 0.95 -14.48 -3.68
N PRO A 108 1.79 -13.43 -3.52
CA PRO A 108 3.08 -13.58 -2.87
C PRO A 108 2.98 -13.87 -1.36
N PHE A 109 1.91 -13.40 -0.72
CA PHE A 109 1.62 -13.70 0.68
C PHE A 109 1.03 -15.09 0.85
N ARG A 110 0.13 -15.50 -0.06
CA ARG A 110 -0.44 -16.86 -0.07
C ARG A 110 0.65 -17.92 -0.24
N GLN A 111 1.55 -17.75 -1.22
CA GLN A 111 2.68 -18.65 -1.44
C GLN A 111 3.59 -18.77 -0.20
N TRP A 112 3.87 -17.64 0.46
CA TRP A 112 4.64 -17.65 1.69
C TRP A 112 3.92 -18.39 2.82
N TYR A 113 2.62 -18.15 2.99
CA TYR A 113 1.81 -18.76 4.03
C TYR A 113 1.74 -20.29 3.86
N GLU A 114 1.47 -20.75 2.64
CA GLU A 114 1.40 -22.18 2.32
C GLU A 114 2.77 -22.86 2.52
N SER A 115 3.87 -22.17 2.22
CA SER A 115 5.22 -22.67 2.52
C SER A 115 5.56 -22.68 4.02
N HIS A 116 5.06 -21.69 4.77
CA HIS A 116 5.38 -21.49 6.18
C HIS A 116 4.61 -22.44 7.12
N TYR A 117 3.32 -22.62 6.83
CA TYR A 117 2.38 -23.40 7.65
C TYR A 117 2.01 -24.75 7.05
N ILE A 118 2.20 -24.97 5.74
CA ILE A 118 1.73 -26.17 5.02
C ILE A 118 0.21 -26.32 5.22
N VAL A 119 -0.52 -25.21 5.10
CA VAL A 119 -1.98 -25.17 5.15
C VAL A 119 -2.44 -24.29 3.99
N PRO A 120 -3.46 -24.69 3.22
CA PRO A 120 -4.01 -23.86 2.15
C PRO A 120 -4.65 -22.59 2.73
N LEU A 121 -4.50 -21.46 2.04
CA LEU A 121 -5.13 -20.19 2.42
C LEU A 121 -5.97 -19.63 1.28
N GLY A 122 -7.24 -19.30 1.55
CA GLY A 122 -8.12 -18.62 0.59
C GLY A 122 -8.31 -19.43 -0.70
N ARG A 123 -8.56 -20.73 -0.60
CA ARG A 123 -8.89 -21.57 -1.77
C ARG A 123 -10.38 -21.89 -1.78
N LYS A 124 -11.00 -21.81 -2.96
CA LYS A 124 -12.33 -22.38 -3.17
C LYS A 124 -12.24 -23.90 -2.98
N ARG A 125 -13.21 -24.49 -2.28
CA ARG A 125 -13.30 -25.95 -2.12
C ARG A 125 -13.33 -26.61 -3.51
N GLY A 126 -12.42 -27.56 -3.75
CA GLY A 126 -12.32 -28.28 -5.03
C GLY A 126 -11.47 -27.63 -6.12
N ALA A 127 -10.82 -26.48 -5.86
CA ALA A 127 -9.87 -25.92 -6.82
C ALA A 127 -8.62 -26.80 -6.93
N LYS A 128 -8.25 -27.18 -8.18
CA LYS A 128 -7.01 -27.92 -8.44
C LYS A 128 -5.81 -27.11 -7.98
N LEU A 129 -4.91 -27.76 -7.25
CA LEU A 129 -3.62 -27.21 -6.84
C LEU A 129 -2.69 -27.22 -8.07
N GLY A 130 -1.82 -26.22 -8.21
CA GLY A 130 -0.75 -26.28 -9.22
C GLY A 130 0.33 -27.29 -8.80
N GLU A 131 1.09 -27.81 -9.76
CA GLU A 131 2.16 -28.81 -9.49
C GLU A 131 3.12 -28.38 -8.39
N ALA A 132 3.61 -27.13 -8.44
CA ALA A 132 4.50 -26.57 -7.43
C ALA A 132 3.86 -26.44 -6.03
N GLU A 133 2.53 -26.28 -5.96
CA GLU A 133 1.80 -26.18 -4.70
C GLU A 133 1.55 -27.58 -4.12
N GLU A 134 1.17 -28.56 -4.96
CA GLU A 134 1.04 -29.97 -4.57
C GLU A 134 2.36 -30.54 -4.04
N GLU A 135 3.48 -30.19 -4.67
CA GLU A 135 4.80 -30.60 -4.22
C GLU A 135 5.08 -30.09 -2.80
N ILE A 136 4.71 -28.85 -2.46
CA ILE A 136 4.91 -28.29 -1.12
C ILE A 136 4.10 -29.07 -0.08
N PHE A 137 2.84 -29.40 -0.36
CA PHE A 137 1.97 -30.12 0.57
C PHE A 137 2.42 -31.58 0.75
N ASN A 138 2.75 -32.26 -0.35
CA ASN A 138 3.04 -33.70 -0.36
C ASN A 138 4.51 -34.04 -0.10
N LYS A 139 5.39 -33.03 0.00
CA LYS A 139 6.81 -33.26 0.29
C LYS A 139 7.00 -34.04 1.59
N LYS A 140 7.57 -35.25 1.47
CA LYS A 140 7.98 -36.09 2.59
C LYS A 140 9.03 -35.34 3.43
N ARG A 141 8.85 -35.33 4.74
CA ARG A 141 9.69 -34.57 5.68
C ARG A 141 10.15 -35.50 6.81
N SER A 142 11.25 -35.14 7.46
CA SER A 142 11.70 -35.86 8.65
C SER A 142 10.70 -35.67 9.80
N LYS A 143 10.63 -36.63 10.74
CA LYS A 143 9.75 -36.54 11.93
C LYS A 143 9.96 -35.23 12.73
N LYS A 144 11.22 -34.78 12.87
CA LYS A 144 11.56 -33.52 13.54
C LYS A 144 10.98 -32.31 12.81
N THR A 145 11.07 -32.30 11.48
CA THR A 145 10.52 -31.24 10.63
C THR A 145 8.99 -31.23 10.69
N GLU A 146 8.34 -32.39 10.61
CA GLU A 146 6.88 -32.51 10.73
C GLU A 146 6.37 -31.97 12.08
N ASN A 147 7.02 -32.33 13.18
CA ASN A 147 6.65 -31.83 14.51
C ASN A 147 6.76 -30.30 14.61
N LYS A 148 7.78 -29.70 13.96
CA LYS A 148 7.92 -28.25 13.87
C LYS A 148 6.75 -27.60 13.13
N TYR A 149 6.30 -28.18 12.01
CA TYR A 149 5.14 -27.68 11.27
C TYR A 149 3.84 -27.87 12.03
N LYS A 150 3.61 -29.03 12.66
CA LYS A 150 2.45 -29.25 13.55
C LYS A 150 2.38 -28.21 14.66
N ALA A 151 3.51 -27.82 15.24
CA ALA A 151 3.56 -26.75 16.23
C ALA A 151 3.14 -25.38 15.65
N ARG A 152 3.61 -25.04 14.43
CA ARG A 152 3.22 -23.80 13.73
C ARG A 152 1.76 -23.78 13.31
N GLN A 153 1.22 -24.90 12.86
CA GLN A 153 -0.18 -25.03 12.44
C GLN A 153 -1.17 -24.70 13.57
N ARG A 154 -0.75 -24.79 14.83
CA ARG A 154 -1.59 -24.38 15.97
C ARG A 154 -1.86 -22.87 16.03
N ILE A 155 -0.95 -22.06 15.46
CA ILE A 155 -1.03 -20.59 15.49
C ILE A 155 -1.43 -20.00 14.14
N CYS A 156 -1.72 -20.81 13.11
CA CYS A 156 -1.98 -20.34 11.75
C CYS A 156 -3.41 -19.78 11.55
N LYS A 157 -4.11 -19.36 12.60
CA LYS A 157 -5.49 -18.91 12.42
C LYS A 157 -5.51 -17.47 11.89
N VAL A 158 -6.00 -17.30 10.66
CA VAL A 158 -6.22 -15.99 10.05
C VAL A 158 -7.65 -15.52 10.31
N GLU A 159 -7.85 -14.21 10.43
CA GLU A 159 -9.18 -13.61 10.58
C GLU A 159 -10.04 -13.85 9.32
N GLN A 160 -11.31 -14.22 9.52
CA GLN A 160 -12.21 -14.61 8.42
C GLN A 160 -12.33 -13.53 7.33
N ALA A 161 -12.43 -12.25 7.70
CA ALA A 161 -12.54 -11.15 6.75
C ALA A 161 -11.31 -11.02 5.84
N LEU A 162 -10.13 -11.38 6.34
CA LEU A 162 -8.90 -11.40 5.56
C LEU A 162 -8.80 -12.67 4.71
N GLU A 163 -9.22 -13.83 5.23
CA GLU A 163 -9.30 -15.08 4.49
C GLU A 163 -10.21 -14.98 3.26
N GLU A 164 -11.37 -14.31 3.39
CA GLU A 164 -12.28 -14.01 2.28
C GLU A 164 -11.59 -13.19 1.18
N GLN A 165 -10.73 -12.24 1.53
CA GLN A 165 -9.97 -11.46 0.55
C GLN A 165 -8.92 -12.31 -0.17
N PHE A 166 -8.20 -13.16 0.57
CA PHE A 166 -7.28 -14.14 -0.05
C PHE A 166 -8.00 -15.06 -1.04
N ALA A 167 -9.26 -15.44 -0.76
CA ALA A 167 -10.08 -16.22 -1.68
C ALA A 167 -10.42 -15.49 -2.99
N THR A 168 -10.48 -14.16 -2.98
CA THR A 168 -10.63 -13.35 -4.20
C THR A 168 -9.31 -13.12 -4.96
N GLY A 169 -8.18 -13.50 -4.37
CA GLY A 169 -6.84 -13.25 -4.91
C GLY A 169 -6.35 -11.81 -4.75
N ARG A 170 -7.09 -10.96 -4.02
CA ARG A 170 -6.75 -9.54 -3.81
C ARG A 170 -6.99 -9.16 -2.36
N VAL A 171 -6.03 -8.49 -1.74
CA VAL A 171 -6.14 -8.00 -0.37
C VAL A 171 -6.09 -6.48 -0.33
N LEU A 172 -6.77 -5.89 0.65
CA LEU A 172 -6.75 -4.45 0.87
C LEU A 172 -5.50 -4.06 1.66
N ALA A 173 -4.84 -2.99 1.21
CA ALA A 173 -3.64 -2.46 1.83
C ALA A 173 -3.67 -0.94 1.90
N CYS A 174 -2.99 -0.38 2.89
CA CYS A 174 -2.79 1.04 3.07
C CYS A 174 -1.36 1.43 2.65
N ILE A 175 -1.22 2.45 1.80
CA ILE A 175 0.10 2.99 1.44
C ILE A 175 0.63 3.84 2.61
N ALA A 176 1.72 3.43 3.25
CA ALA A 176 2.34 4.18 4.33
C ALA A 176 3.43 5.16 3.84
N SER A 177 4.02 4.89 2.68
CA SER A 177 5.07 5.72 2.08
C SER A 177 4.51 6.98 1.40
N ARG A 178 5.41 7.84 0.89
CA ARG A 178 5.06 9.04 0.10
C ARG A 178 5.64 8.91 -1.32
N PRO A 179 4.91 8.32 -2.28
CA PRO A 179 5.42 8.05 -3.63
C PRO A 179 6.03 9.27 -4.32
N GLY A 180 5.40 10.44 -4.17
CA GLY A 180 5.91 11.69 -4.73
C GLY A 180 7.13 12.30 -4.00
N GLN A 181 7.73 11.64 -3.00
CA GLN A 181 8.94 12.12 -2.32
C GLN A 181 10.06 11.07 -2.34
N CYS A 182 9.73 9.81 -2.06
CA CYS A 182 10.68 8.70 -2.01
C CYS A 182 10.67 7.82 -3.27
N GLY A 183 9.70 7.96 -4.16
CA GLY A 183 9.60 7.15 -5.36
C GLY A 183 9.08 5.72 -5.14
N ARG A 184 8.58 5.39 -3.93
CA ARG A 184 8.09 4.07 -3.55
C ARG A 184 6.65 4.12 -3.06
N ALA A 185 5.90 3.03 -3.26
CA ALA A 185 4.51 2.86 -2.80
C ALA A 185 4.43 1.71 -1.79
N ASP A 186 5.16 1.83 -0.69
CA ASP A 186 5.25 0.82 0.36
C ASP A 186 4.11 1.00 1.38
N GLY A 187 3.70 -0.09 2.02
CA GLY A 187 2.52 -0.10 2.87
C GLY A 187 2.35 -1.35 3.72
N TYR A 188 1.14 -1.55 4.22
CA TYR A 188 0.76 -2.70 5.02
C TYR A 188 -0.66 -3.18 4.67
N ILE A 189 -0.92 -4.46 4.85
CA ILE A 189 -2.24 -5.08 4.67
C ILE A 189 -3.16 -4.60 5.81
N LEU A 190 -4.41 -4.29 5.48
CA LEU A 190 -5.42 -3.94 6.48
C LEU A 190 -5.92 -5.19 7.22
N GLU A 191 -5.96 -5.13 8.55
CA GLU A 191 -6.41 -6.24 9.41
C GLU A 191 -7.36 -5.74 10.51
N GLY A 192 -8.16 -6.63 11.10
CA GLY A 192 -9.02 -6.36 12.24
C GLY A 192 -9.96 -5.17 12.07
N LYS A 193 -10.08 -4.36 13.14
CA LYS A 193 -10.97 -3.19 13.18
C LYS A 193 -10.67 -2.16 12.09
N GLU A 194 -9.42 -2.02 11.68
CA GLU A 194 -9.05 -1.09 10.60
C GLU A 194 -9.62 -1.59 9.27
N LEU A 195 -9.51 -2.88 9.00
CA LEU A 195 -10.10 -3.49 7.82
C LEU A 195 -11.62 -3.34 7.80
N GLU A 196 -12.29 -3.69 8.90
CA GLU A 196 -13.74 -3.53 9.04
C GLU A 196 -14.20 -2.09 8.78
N PHE A 197 -13.47 -1.12 9.35
CA PHE A 197 -13.76 0.30 9.17
C PHE A 197 -13.72 0.70 7.69
N TYR A 198 -12.64 0.36 6.98
CA TYR A 198 -12.50 0.73 5.57
C TYR A 198 -13.46 -0.04 4.66
N MET A 199 -13.71 -1.33 4.94
CA MET A 199 -14.74 -2.09 4.22
C MET A 199 -16.11 -1.43 4.35
N ARG A 200 -16.50 -0.98 5.54
CA ARG A 200 -17.75 -0.25 5.76
C ARG A 200 -17.78 1.08 5.00
N LYS A 201 -16.66 1.85 5.01
CA LYS A 201 -16.56 3.11 4.25
C LYS A 201 -16.68 2.89 2.74
N ILE A 202 -16.05 1.85 2.21
CA ILE A 202 -16.12 1.49 0.79
C ILE A 202 -17.56 1.06 0.43
N LYS A 203 -18.19 0.20 1.23
CA LYS A 203 -19.59 -0.23 1.01
C LYS A 203 -20.56 0.95 1.02
N SER A 204 -20.48 1.81 2.03
CA SER A 204 -21.33 3.01 2.12
C SER A 204 -21.15 3.97 0.94
N LYS A 205 -19.93 4.08 0.41
CA LYS A 205 -19.64 4.95 -0.73
C LYS A 205 -20.09 4.35 -2.06
N LYS A 206 -20.18 3.02 -2.18
CA LYS A 206 -20.70 2.33 -3.37
C LYS A 206 -22.23 2.34 -3.42
N ALA A 207 -22.89 2.44 -2.27
CA ALA A 207 -24.35 2.50 -2.17
C ALA A 207 -24.94 3.90 -2.45
N LYS A 208 -24.09 4.93 -2.52
CA LYS A 208 -24.45 6.28 -2.96
C LYS A 208 -24.12 6.45 -4.42
#